data_AF-A0A6H0A0D3-F1
#
_entry.id   AF-A0A6H0A0D3-F1
#
_cell.length_a   1.000
_cell.length_b   1.000
_cell.length_c   1.000
_cell.angle_alpha   90.00
_cell.angle_beta   90.00
_cell.angle_gamma   90.00
#
_symmetry.space_group_name_H-M   'P 1'
#
loop_
_entity.id
_entity.type
_entity.pdbx_description
1 polymer ?
#
loop_
_entity_poly.entity_id
_entity_poly.type
_entity_poly.pdbx_seq_one_letter_code
_entity_poly.pdbx_strand_id
1 'polypeptide(L)'
;MVTSLIKREIAEQFNIYKDELGIEEKVTLKFRGFGNGGGYFWGQVKLENGTVKQWSSYPERTKFLLIHELVHAKYKETKNPFLATLIITPSLVLLYLMRELRANTIAYQTLGCKDSLLEDYFYNYYPTQSDGYLVLSGGYVSGKTNVTLIKANPIWNRNAIEDAIEFFTSEFSYLKRTSKRKIEQVKNCFIEQLY
;
A
#
# COMPACT_ATOMS: atom_id res chain seq x y z
N MET A 1 -28.93 0.63 -10.23
CA MET A 1 -28.57 1.96 -10.76
C MET A 1 -27.57 2.72 -9.88
N VAL A 2 -27.70 2.76 -8.55
CA VAL A 2 -26.72 3.47 -7.68
C VAL A 2 -25.29 2.91 -7.77
N THR A 3 -25.13 1.58 -7.83
CA THR A 3 -23.80 0.93 -7.91
C THR A 3 -23.09 1.15 -9.25
N SER A 4 -23.82 1.35 -10.35
CA SER A 4 -23.19 1.62 -11.66
C SER A 4 -22.66 3.04 -11.76
N LEU A 5 -23.34 4.02 -11.13
CA LEU A 5 -22.87 5.39 -11.02
C LEU A 5 -21.58 5.48 -10.18
N ILE A 6 -21.60 4.90 -8.97
CA ILE A 6 -20.43 4.84 -8.09
C ILE A 6 -19.22 4.22 -8.80
N LYS A 7 -19.41 3.10 -9.51
CA LYS A 7 -18.33 2.45 -10.25
C LYS A 7 -17.76 3.33 -11.36
N ARG A 8 -18.58 4.19 -11.98
CA ARG A 8 -18.12 5.15 -12.99
C ARG A 8 -17.28 6.25 -12.36
N GLU A 9 -17.74 6.83 -11.26
CA GLU A 9 -16.98 7.85 -10.50
C GLU A 9 -15.63 7.32 -10.00
N ILE A 10 -15.60 6.09 -9.47
CA ILE A 10 -14.35 5.45 -9.06
C ILE A 10 -13.44 5.23 -10.27
N ALA A 11 -13.98 4.85 -11.43
CA ALA A 11 -13.19 4.67 -12.65
C ALA A 11 -12.63 6.00 -13.20
N GLU A 12 -13.37 7.09 -13.09
CA GLU A 12 -12.89 8.44 -13.42
C GLU A 12 -11.73 8.84 -12.50
N GLN A 13 -11.89 8.66 -11.18
CA GLN A 13 -10.84 8.95 -10.19
C GLN A 13 -9.61 8.04 -10.36
N PHE A 14 -9.80 6.78 -10.74
CA PHE A 14 -8.72 5.87 -11.09
C PHE A 14 -7.85 6.41 -12.22
N ASN A 15 -8.46 6.95 -13.29
CA ASN A 15 -7.70 7.50 -14.41
C ASN A 15 -6.96 8.79 -13.99
N ILE A 16 -7.59 9.66 -13.21
CA ILE A 16 -6.95 10.87 -12.67
C ILE A 16 -5.69 10.50 -11.88
N TYR A 17 -5.81 9.60 -10.90
CA TYR A 17 -4.66 9.19 -10.08
C TYR A 17 -3.61 8.42 -10.87
N LYS A 18 -4.02 7.64 -11.88
CA LYS A 18 -3.10 6.95 -12.78
C LYS A 18 -2.22 7.95 -13.54
N ASP A 19 -2.84 9.03 -14.04
CA ASP A 19 -2.15 10.10 -14.77
C ASP A 19 -1.26 10.92 -13.83
N GLU A 20 -1.74 11.29 -12.64
CA GLU A 20 -0.96 11.99 -11.60
C GLU A 20 0.28 11.19 -11.16
N LEU A 21 0.16 9.86 -11.10
CA LEU A 21 1.28 8.97 -10.76
C LEU A 21 2.22 8.70 -11.95
N GLY A 22 1.90 9.16 -13.17
CA GLY A 22 2.71 8.96 -14.37
C GLY A 22 2.78 7.51 -14.83
N ILE A 23 1.69 6.75 -14.71
CA ILE A 23 1.66 5.33 -15.09
C ILE A 23 1.32 5.22 -16.58
N GLU A 24 2.34 5.06 -17.43
CA GLU A 24 2.17 5.00 -18.89
C GLU A 24 1.55 3.67 -19.36
N GLU A 25 1.74 2.59 -18.60
CA GLU A 25 1.30 1.27 -19.01
C GLU A 25 -0.22 1.07 -18.89
N LYS A 26 -0.73 0.07 -19.63
CA LYS A 26 -2.15 -0.27 -19.61
C LYS A 26 -2.51 -1.00 -18.31
N VAL A 27 -2.83 -0.23 -17.27
CA VAL A 27 -3.45 -0.73 -16.05
C VAL A 27 -4.98 -0.65 -16.17
N THR A 28 -5.68 -1.71 -15.77
CA THR A 28 -7.15 -1.75 -15.80
C THR A 28 -7.74 -1.85 -14.40
N LEU A 29 -8.90 -1.22 -14.19
CA LEU A 29 -9.68 -1.32 -12.96
C LEU A 29 -10.74 -2.43 -13.05
N LYS A 30 -10.87 -3.25 -12.02
CA LYS A 30 -11.91 -4.28 -11.88
C LYS A 30 -12.62 -4.17 -10.53
N PHE A 31 -13.93 -4.39 -10.54
CA PHE A 31 -14.75 -4.46 -9.32
C PHE A 31 -15.22 -5.89 -9.08
N ARG A 32 -14.57 -6.63 -8.18
CA ARG A 32 -14.84 -8.06 -7.93
C ARG A 32 -14.55 -8.44 -6.48
N GLY A 33 -15.24 -9.45 -5.95
CA GLY A 33 -15.09 -9.89 -4.55
C GLY A 33 -16.06 -9.20 -3.60
N PHE A 34 -16.23 -9.75 -2.40
CA PHE A 34 -17.24 -9.33 -1.42
C PHE A 34 -16.67 -8.56 -0.22
N GLY A 35 -15.35 -8.52 -0.04
CA GLY A 35 -14.70 -7.88 1.10
C GLY A 35 -14.49 -6.37 0.94
N ASN A 36 -13.71 -5.80 1.87
CA ASN A 36 -13.36 -4.38 1.96
C ASN A 36 -11.92 -4.10 1.49
N GLY A 37 -11.38 -4.95 0.61
CA GLY A 37 -9.99 -4.88 0.17
C GLY A 37 -9.77 -4.30 -1.23
N GLY A 38 -8.49 -4.36 -1.63
CA GLY A 38 -7.95 -4.01 -2.92
C GLY A 38 -6.79 -4.95 -3.28
N GLY A 39 -6.33 -4.91 -4.53
CA GLY A 39 -5.13 -5.63 -4.93
C GLY A 39 -4.68 -5.32 -6.36
N TYR A 40 -3.37 -5.22 -6.55
CA TYR A 40 -2.74 -5.22 -7.86
C TYR A 40 -2.22 -6.60 -8.28
N PHE A 41 -2.61 -7.07 -9.47
CA PHE A 41 -2.09 -8.30 -10.08
C PHE A 41 -2.13 -8.22 -11.61
N TRP A 42 -0.98 -8.49 -12.25
CA TRP A 42 -0.86 -8.61 -13.72
C TRP A 42 -1.50 -7.46 -14.52
N GLY A 43 -1.15 -6.22 -14.20
CA GLY A 43 -1.69 -5.03 -14.91
C GLY A 43 -3.14 -4.71 -14.54
N GLN A 44 -3.65 -5.27 -13.44
CA GLN A 44 -5.03 -5.05 -12.99
C GLN A 44 -5.05 -4.58 -11.54
N VAL A 45 -5.68 -3.43 -11.31
CA VAL A 45 -6.11 -2.99 -9.98
C VAL A 45 -7.52 -3.52 -9.75
N LYS A 46 -7.71 -4.26 -8.67
CA LYS A 46 -8.99 -4.80 -8.23
C LYS A 46 -9.43 -4.04 -6.98
N LEU A 47 -10.68 -3.60 -6.96
CA LEU A 47 -11.37 -3.18 -5.75
C LEU A 47 -12.51 -4.15 -5.43
N GLU A 48 -12.65 -4.48 -4.15
CA GLU A 48 -13.73 -5.33 -3.69
C GLU A 48 -15.03 -4.55 -3.46
N ASN A 49 -16.18 -5.23 -3.58
CA ASN A 49 -17.47 -4.53 -3.56
C ASN A 49 -17.77 -3.85 -2.22
N GLY A 50 -17.18 -4.29 -1.11
CA GLY A 50 -17.27 -3.60 0.18
C GLY A 50 -16.57 -2.24 0.14
N THR A 51 -15.36 -2.17 -0.43
CA THR A 51 -14.64 -0.91 -0.68
C THR A 51 -15.44 0.02 -1.60
N VAL A 52 -16.08 -0.53 -2.65
CA VAL A 52 -16.93 0.25 -3.56
C VAL A 52 -18.12 0.85 -2.81
N LYS A 53 -18.72 0.12 -1.86
CA LYS A 53 -19.82 0.64 -1.04
C LYS A 53 -19.40 1.76 -0.10
N GLN A 54 -18.13 1.78 0.35
CA GLN A 54 -17.61 2.86 1.18
C GLN A 54 -17.59 4.21 0.44
N TRP A 55 -17.59 4.21 -0.90
CA TRP A 55 -17.55 5.45 -1.69
C TRP A 55 -18.61 6.48 -1.30
N SER A 56 -19.82 6.03 -0.98
CA SER A 56 -20.94 6.92 -0.65
C SER A 56 -20.82 7.60 0.72
N SER A 57 -20.14 6.98 1.68
CA SER A 57 -20.10 7.45 3.07
C SER A 57 -18.71 7.88 3.52
N TYR A 58 -17.68 7.26 2.97
CA TYR A 58 -16.27 7.45 3.30
C TYR A 58 -15.41 7.37 2.02
N PRO A 59 -15.63 8.26 1.03
CA PRO A 59 -14.96 8.19 -0.28
C PRO A 59 -13.43 8.20 -0.17
N GLU A 60 -12.90 8.92 0.81
CA GLU A 60 -11.47 9.04 1.05
C GLU A 60 -10.78 7.69 1.37
N ARG A 61 -11.48 6.75 2.01
CA ARG A 61 -10.95 5.39 2.25
C ARG A 61 -10.75 4.64 0.94
N THR A 62 -11.74 4.73 0.05
CA THR A 62 -11.68 4.09 -1.27
C THR A 62 -10.63 4.76 -2.14
N LYS A 63 -10.51 6.10 -2.11
CA LYS A 63 -9.46 6.84 -2.82
C LYS A 63 -8.06 6.44 -2.33
N PHE A 64 -7.87 6.37 -1.01
CA PHE A 64 -6.59 5.95 -0.43
C PHE A 64 -6.20 4.56 -0.92
N LEU A 65 -7.11 3.59 -0.84
CA LEU A 65 -6.85 2.23 -1.31
C LEU A 65 -6.60 2.19 -2.83
N LEU A 66 -7.33 2.97 -3.62
CA LEU A 66 -7.15 3.06 -5.06
C LEU A 66 -5.75 3.55 -5.44
N ILE A 67 -5.28 4.62 -4.78
CA ILE A 67 -3.93 5.16 -5.01
C ILE A 67 -2.87 4.17 -4.53
N HIS A 68 -3.05 3.55 -3.36
CA HIS A 68 -2.16 2.52 -2.84
C HIS A 68 -1.94 1.39 -3.86
N GLU A 69 -3.01 0.84 -4.44
CA GLU A 69 -2.90 -0.23 -5.45
C GLU A 69 -2.31 0.27 -6.79
N LEU A 70 -2.57 1.52 -7.17
CA LEU A 70 -1.93 2.14 -8.33
C LEU A 70 -0.42 2.33 -8.13
N VAL A 71 0.04 2.61 -6.91
CA VAL A 71 1.48 2.66 -6.59
C VAL A 71 2.11 1.28 -6.77
N HIS A 72 1.45 0.20 -6.33
CA HIS A 72 1.92 -1.14 -6.64
C HIS A 72 1.94 -1.42 -8.15
N ALA A 73 0.97 -0.91 -8.89
CA ALA A 73 0.97 -1.00 -10.35
C ALA A 73 2.18 -0.27 -10.96
N LYS A 74 2.44 0.98 -10.57
CA LYS A 74 3.59 1.79 -11.03
C LYS A 74 4.92 1.06 -10.92
N TYR A 75 5.15 0.35 -9.81
CA TYR A 75 6.40 -0.36 -9.56
C TYR A 75 6.34 -1.87 -9.90
N LYS A 76 5.24 -2.33 -10.53
CA LYS A 76 5.02 -3.74 -10.93
C LYS A 76 5.11 -4.73 -9.77
N GLU A 77 4.56 -4.35 -8.62
CA GLU A 77 4.67 -5.09 -7.37
C GLU A 77 3.43 -5.93 -7.12
N THR A 78 3.41 -7.13 -7.68
CA THR A 78 2.35 -8.08 -7.37
C THR A 78 2.58 -8.70 -6.00
N LYS A 79 1.53 -8.75 -5.16
CA LYS A 79 1.54 -9.57 -3.94
C LYS A 79 1.90 -11.01 -4.31
N ASN A 80 2.93 -11.56 -3.67
CA ASN A 80 3.37 -12.92 -3.97
C ASN A 80 2.37 -13.92 -3.36
N PRO A 81 1.65 -14.72 -4.15
CA PRO A 81 0.65 -15.65 -3.64
C PRO A 81 1.24 -16.80 -2.81
N PHE A 82 2.56 -16.99 -2.81
CA PHE A 82 3.26 -18.07 -2.09
C PHE A 82 3.89 -17.63 -0.75
N LEU A 83 3.58 -16.42 -0.27
CA LEU A 83 4.08 -15.93 1.02
C LEU A 83 3.63 -16.82 2.20
N ALA A 84 2.48 -17.50 2.11
CA ALA A 84 2.01 -18.37 3.18
C ALA A 84 2.70 -19.75 3.21
N THR A 85 3.47 -20.13 2.19
CA THR A 85 3.94 -21.52 1.99
C THR A 85 5.45 -21.71 2.00
N LEU A 86 6.26 -20.65 2.15
CA LEU A 86 7.73 -20.72 2.07
C LEU A 86 8.43 -20.07 3.27
N ILE A 87 9.64 -20.52 3.58
CA ILE A 87 10.59 -19.81 4.46
C ILE A 87 10.97 -18.50 3.75
N ILE A 88 10.25 -17.43 4.05
CA ILE A 88 10.55 -16.09 3.53
C ILE A 88 11.85 -15.63 4.20
N THR A 89 12.81 -15.09 3.45
CA THR A 89 14.04 -14.54 4.06
C THR A 89 13.77 -13.19 4.74
N PRO A 90 14.51 -12.82 5.80
CA PRO A 90 14.37 -11.50 6.43
C PRO A 90 14.49 -10.33 5.45
N SER A 91 15.42 -10.42 4.49
CA SER A 91 15.58 -9.39 3.44
C SER A 91 14.35 -9.26 2.53
N LEU A 92 13.65 -10.36 2.27
CA LEU A 92 12.44 -10.34 1.45
C LEU A 92 11.27 -9.74 2.25
N VAL A 93 11.17 -10.02 3.56
CA VAL A 93 10.21 -9.36 4.45
C VAL A 93 10.48 -7.85 4.50
N LEU A 94 11.74 -7.42 4.65
CA LEU A 94 12.11 -6.01 4.62
C LEU A 94 11.72 -5.34 3.30
N LEU A 95 11.93 -6.01 2.16
CA LEU A 95 11.49 -5.50 0.87
C LEU A 95 9.97 -5.28 0.86
N TYR A 96 9.15 -6.24 1.29
CA TYR A 96 7.69 -6.07 1.32
C TYR A 96 7.23 -4.94 2.26
N LEU A 97 7.83 -4.84 3.44
CA LEU A 97 7.56 -3.75 4.38
C LEU A 97 7.75 -2.38 3.74
N MET A 98 8.87 -2.20 3.05
CA MET A 98 9.19 -0.96 2.37
C MET A 98 8.25 -0.66 1.19
N ARG A 99 7.80 -1.70 0.46
CA ARG A 99 6.82 -1.56 -0.64
C ARG A 99 5.49 -1.03 -0.15
N GLU A 100 4.96 -1.64 0.90
CA GLU A 100 3.68 -1.26 1.50
C GLU A 100 3.77 0.13 2.12
N LEU A 101 4.85 0.44 2.86
CA LEU A 101 5.06 1.77 3.42
C LEU A 101 5.14 2.85 2.32
N ARG A 102 5.84 2.57 1.20
CA ARG A 102 5.88 3.48 0.06
C ARG A 102 4.49 3.72 -0.52
N ALA A 103 3.72 2.66 -0.78
CA ALA A 103 2.37 2.77 -1.31
C ALA A 103 1.47 3.60 -0.39
N ASN A 104 1.56 3.38 0.92
CA ASN A 104 0.81 4.14 1.92
C ASN A 104 1.25 5.60 2.01
N THR A 105 2.56 5.88 1.96
CA THR A 105 3.11 7.24 2.03
C THR A 105 2.73 8.04 0.79
N ILE A 106 2.83 7.44 -0.40
CA ILE A 106 2.44 8.11 -1.65
C ILE A 106 0.92 8.32 -1.69
N ALA A 107 0.09 7.36 -1.26
CA ALA A 107 -1.35 7.56 -1.15
C ALA A 107 -1.71 8.71 -0.21
N TYR A 108 -1.04 8.79 0.94
CA TYR A 108 -1.18 9.89 1.88
C TYR A 108 -0.79 11.25 1.27
N GLN A 109 0.34 11.29 0.57
CA GLN A 109 0.85 12.48 -0.12
C GLN A 109 -0.12 12.95 -1.21
N THR A 110 -0.60 12.05 -2.07
CA THR A 110 -1.55 12.36 -3.16
C THR A 110 -2.87 12.91 -2.63
N LEU A 111 -3.32 12.47 -1.44
CA LEU A 111 -4.54 12.98 -0.81
C LEU A 111 -4.32 14.24 0.05
N GLY A 112 -3.16 14.88 -0.10
CA GLY A 112 -2.87 16.19 0.49
C GLY A 112 -2.42 16.13 1.95
N CYS A 113 -1.83 15.02 2.39
CA CYS A 113 -1.22 14.88 3.72
C CYS A 113 -2.18 15.24 4.88
N LYS A 114 -3.41 14.70 4.84
CA LYS A 114 -4.41 14.95 5.88
C LYS A 114 -4.35 13.87 6.96
N ASP A 115 -3.82 14.21 8.13
CA ASP A 115 -3.69 13.31 9.28
C ASP A 115 -4.99 12.57 9.63
N SER A 116 -6.13 13.26 9.60
CA SER A 116 -7.43 12.67 9.92
C SER A 116 -7.83 11.56 8.95
N LEU A 117 -7.46 11.68 7.67
CA LEU A 117 -7.71 10.67 6.65
C LEU A 117 -6.79 9.45 6.87
N LEU A 118 -5.51 9.70 7.13
CA LEU A 118 -4.53 8.65 7.40
C LEU A 118 -4.93 7.80 8.62
N GLU A 119 -5.30 8.46 9.71
CA GLU A 119 -5.75 7.81 10.93
C GLU A 119 -7.07 7.07 10.74
N ASP A 120 -8.04 7.67 10.06
CA ASP A 120 -9.30 6.99 9.75
C ASP A 120 -9.07 5.72 8.91
N TYR A 121 -8.20 5.80 7.90
CA TYR A 121 -7.84 4.65 7.09
C TYR A 121 -7.21 3.54 7.94
N PHE A 122 -6.18 3.84 8.74
CA PHE A 122 -5.44 2.80 9.48
C PHE A 122 -6.09 2.31 10.76
N TYR A 123 -6.90 3.13 11.43
CA TYR A 123 -7.51 2.78 12.72
C TYR A 123 -8.96 2.32 12.59
N ASN A 124 -9.70 2.76 11.56
CA ASN A 124 -11.11 2.41 11.41
C ASN A 124 -11.37 1.50 10.19
N TYR A 125 -10.63 1.66 9.10
CA TYR A 125 -10.88 0.89 7.87
C TYR A 125 -9.99 -0.34 7.72
N TYR A 126 -8.68 -0.19 7.85
CA TYR A 126 -7.70 -1.25 7.70
C TYR A 126 -7.94 -2.45 8.64
N PRO A 127 -8.30 -2.27 9.94
CA PRO A 127 -8.57 -3.40 10.83
C PRO A 127 -9.75 -4.26 10.36
N THR A 128 -10.76 -3.64 9.74
CA THR A 128 -11.93 -4.35 9.18
C THR A 128 -11.58 -5.22 7.97
N GLN A 129 -10.37 -5.07 7.40
CA GLN A 129 -9.82 -5.95 6.39
C GLN A 129 -9.03 -7.13 7.00
N SER A 130 -8.47 -6.96 8.21
CA SER A 130 -7.60 -7.94 8.86
C SER A 130 -8.30 -8.95 9.76
N ASP A 131 -9.54 -8.68 10.20
CA ASP A 131 -10.29 -9.52 11.15
C ASP A 131 -10.67 -10.92 10.62
N GLY A 132 -10.44 -11.21 9.33
CA GLY A 132 -10.67 -12.54 8.73
C GLY A 132 -9.40 -13.36 8.47
N TYR A 133 -8.20 -12.82 8.68
CA TYR A 133 -6.95 -13.50 8.38
C TYR A 133 -6.07 -13.62 9.62
N LEU A 134 -6.51 -14.50 10.53
CA LEU A 134 -5.64 -15.11 11.52
C LEU A 134 -4.48 -15.80 10.80
N VAL A 135 -3.28 -15.25 11.03
CA VAL A 135 -1.98 -15.91 10.82
C VAL A 135 -1.65 -16.17 9.34
N LEU A 136 -0.86 -15.26 8.74
CA LEU A 136 -0.30 -15.27 7.37
C LEU A 136 -1.06 -14.48 6.28
N SER A 137 -1.85 -13.46 6.63
CA SER A 137 -2.09 -12.36 5.68
C SER A 137 -0.91 -11.38 5.73
N GLY A 138 -0.56 -10.75 4.61
CA GLY A 138 0.52 -9.75 4.49
C GLY A 138 0.27 -8.45 5.28
N GLY A 139 -0.03 -8.55 6.58
CA GLY A 139 0.03 -7.47 7.55
C GLY A 139 1.48 -7.28 7.98
N TYR A 140 2.21 -6.48 7.21
CA TYR A 140 3.64 -6.35 7.43
C TYR A 140 3.97 -5.48 8.66
N VAL A 141 3.16 -4.47 8.99
CA VAL A 141 3.21 -3.76 10.29
C VAL A 141 1.83 -3.29 10.74
N SER A 142 1.70 -2.97 12.03
CA SER A 142 0.46 -2.43 12.61
C SER A 142 0.06 -1.10 11.96
N GLY A 143 -1.24 -0.78 11.99
CA GLY A 143 -1.73 0.54 11.54
C GLY A 143 -1.04 1.70 12.25
N LYS A 144 -0.80 1.55 13.56
CA LYS A 144 -0.05 2.54 14.37
C LYS A 144 1.36 2.78 13.83
N THR A 145 2.07 1.72 13.45
CA THR A 145 3.41 1.82 12.89
C THR A 145 3.41 2.59 11.56
N ASN A 146 2.45 2.29 10.67
CA ASN A 146 2.30 3.05 9.41
C ASN A 146 2.05 4.53 9.70
N VAL A 147 1.10 4.84 10.58
CA VAL A 147 0.78 6.24 10.94
C VAL A 147 2.00 6.96 11.49
N THR A 148 2.75 6.36 12.43
CA THR A 148 3.96 6.96 12.99
C THR A 148 5.00 7.27 11.92
N LEU A 149 5.34 6.29 11.07
CA LEU A 149 6.38 6.47 10.04
C LEU A 149 5.98 7.48 8.96
N ILE A 150 4.73 7.42 8.50
CA ILE A 150 4.22 8.33 7.46
C ILE A 150 4.10 9.76 8.00
N LYS A 151 3.67 9.97 9.24
CA LYS A 151 3.62 11.32 9.82
C LYS A 151 5.00 11.92 10.04
N ALA A 152 5.98 11.10 10.44
CA ALA A 152 7.37 11.57 10.57
C ALA A 152 7.96 11.96 9.21
N ASN A 153 7.64 11.20 8.15
CA ASN A 153 8.10 11.46 6.79
C ASN A 153 6.93 11.42 5.79
N PRO A 154 6.18 12.53 5.63
CA PRO A 154 4.94 12.58 4.85
C PRO A 154 5.14 12.52 3.34
N ILE A 155 6.39 12.64 2.87
CA ILE A 155 6.77 12.61 1.47
C ILE A 155 7.71 11.41 1.27
N TRP A 156 7.44 10.59 0.26
CA TRP A 156 8.33 9.48 -0.06
C TRP A 156 9.61 9.98 -0.72
N ASN A 157 10.68 10.11 0.06
CA ASN A 157 11.99 10.60 -0.39
C ASN A 157 13.13 9.76 0.24
N ARG A 158 14.37 10.16 0.00
CA ARG A 158 15.56 9.45 0.53
C ARG A 158 15.53 9.32 2.06
N ASN A 159 15.19 10.39 2.77
CA ASN A 159 15.16 10.38 4.24
C ASN A 159 14.08 9.42 4.75
N ALA A 160 12.88 9.45 4.14
CA ALA A 160 11.80 8.51 4.47
C ALA A 160 12.23 7.05 4.29
N ILE A 161 13.00 6.76 3.24
CA ILE A 161 13.54 5.41 2.97
C ILE A 161 14.57 5.01 4.03
N GLU A 162 15.51 5.89 4.34
CA GLU A 162 16.59 5.64 5.30
C GLU A 162 16.03 5.43 6.71
N ASP A 163 15.13 6.31 7.17
CA ASP A 163 14.47 6.22 8.47
C ASP A 163 13.63 4.93 8.59
N ALA A 164 12.88 4.58 7.54
CA ALA A 164 12.08 3.36 7.54
C ALA A 164 12.94 2.09 7.63
N ILE A 165 14.07 2.07 6.91
CA ILE A 165 15.01 0.94 6.96
C ILE A 165 15.64 0.82 8.34
N GLU A 166 16.08 1.94 8.93
CA GLU A 166 16.61 1.95 10.29
C GLU A 166 15.57 1.43 11.27
N PHE A 167 14.35 1.97 11.24
CA PHE A 167 13.25 1.53 12.09
C PHE A 167 12.95 0.03 11.94
N PHE A 168 12.77 -0.46 10.70
CA PHE A 168 12.44 -1.87 10.49
C PHE A 168 13.57 -2.80 10.95
N THR A 169 14.82 -2.42 10.75
CA THR A 169 15.97 -3.27 11.11
C THR A 169 16.35 -3.17 12.59
N SER A 170 15.93 -2.12 13.30
CA SER A 170 16.17 -1.93 14.74
C SER A 170 15.03 -2.42 15.64
N GLU A 171 13.77 -2.31 15.20
CA GLU A 171 12.61 -2.67 16.02
C GLU A 171 12.23 -4.15 15.88
N PHE A 172 12.31 -4.72 14.67
CA PHE A 172 11.87 -6.08 14.44
C PHE A 172 13.01 -7.09 14.58
N SER A 173 12.97 -7.90 15.65
CA SER A 173 13.99 -8.91 15.96
C SER A 173 14.29 -9.88 14.81
N TYR A 174 13.30 -10.19 13.97
CA TYR A 174 13.50 -11.03 12.79
C TYR A 174 14.37 -10.36 11.72
N LEU A 175 14.21 -9.04 11.53
CA LEU A 175 14.91 -8.24 10.53
C LEU A 175 16.33 -7.84 10.96
N LYS A 176 16.62 -7.82 12.27
CA LYS A 176 17.99 -7.66 12.81
C LYS A 176 19.00 -8.65 12.25
N ARG A 177 18.53 -9.81 11.78
CA ARG A 177 19.36 -10.87 11.17
C ARG A 177 19.71 -10.58 9.71
N THR A 178 19.16 -9.54 9.12
CA THR A 178 19.45 -9.15 7.73
C THR A 178 20.87 -8.60 7.64
N SER A 179 21.72 -9.19 6.79
CA SER A 179 23.09 -8.69 6.62
C SER A 179 23.12 -7.23 6.12
N LYS A 180 24.14 -6.46 6.53
CA LYS A 180 24.36 -5.08 6.07
C LYS A 180 24.31 -4.95 4.55
N ARG A 181 24.95 -5.89 3.82
CA ARG A 181 24.92 -5.93 2.35
C ARG A 181 23.49 -6.01 1.80
N LYS A 182 22.64 -6.83 2.41
CA LYS A 182 21.23 -6.99 1.99
C LYS A 182 20.39 -5.77 2.32
N ILE A 183 20.63 -5.13 3.47
CA ILE A 183 19.97 -3.88 3.85
C ILE A 183 20.31 -2.78 2.82
N GLU A 184 21.59 -2.61 2.48
CA GLU A 184 22.03 -1.65 1.46
C GLU A 184 21.43 -1.95 0.08
N GLN A 185 21.32 -3.23 -0.31
CA GLN A 185 20.65 -3.62 -1.56
C GLN A 185 19.18 -3.19 -1.59
N VAL A 186 18.44 -3.37 -0.49
CA VAL A 186 17.05 -2.93 -0.40
C VAL A 186 16.98 -1.41 -0.45
N LYS A 187 17.82 -0.71 0.35
CA LYS A 187 17.87 0.76 0.37
C LYS A 187 18.08 1.35 -1.02
N ASN A 188 19.12 0.89 -1.73
CA ASN A 188 19.47 1.41 -3.04
C ASN A 188 18.37 1.15 -4.06
N CYS A 189 17.71 -0.01 -4.02
CA CYS A 189 16.56 -0.33 -4.87
C CYS A 189 15.44 0.73 -4.76
N PHE A 190 15.11 1.17 -3.55
CA PHE A 190 14.07 2.21 -3.36
C PHE A 190 14.56 3.62 -3.69
N ILE A 191 15.84 3.93 -3.47
CA ILE A 191 16.43 5.23 -3.79
C ILE A 191 16.51 5.44 -5.31
N GLU A 192 16.90 4.40 -6.05
CA GLU A 192 16.96 4.42 -7.52
C GLU A 192 15.59 4.71 -8.14
N GLN A 193 14.51 4.27 -7.49
CA GLN A 193 13.13 4.49 -7.93
C GLN A 193 12.60 5.93 -7.72
N LEU A 194 13.39 6.81 -7.10
CA LEU A 194 13.04 8.23 -6.94
C LEU A 194 13.37 9.06 -8.20
N TYR A 195 14.17 8.53 -9.13
CA TYR A 195 14.69 9.20 -10.33
C TYR A 195 14.30 8.45 -11.60
#